data_AF-A0A8I0TXS4-F1
#
_entry.id   AF-A0A8I0TXS4-F1
#
_cell.length_a   1.000
_cell.length_b   1.000
_cell.length_c   1.000
_cell.angle_alpha   90.00
_cell.angle_beta   90.00
_cell.angle_gamma   90.00
#
_symmetry.space_group_name_H-M   'P 1'
#
loop_
_entity.id
_entity.type
_entity.pdbx_description
1 polymer ?
#
loop_
_entity_poly.entity_id
_entity_poly.type
_entity_poly.pdbx_seq_one_letter_code
_entity_poly.pdbx_strand_id
1 'polypeptide(L)'
;MSNITRPHPRIYPGTFVTCSDNPDRRLCRPPADSAQAPALNSCQPLACNNAAFTEDNRAAWRHRLALLDVQLARGDILAPLVRDRLVRRRDEIASFLGYPTPAPDQQART
;
A
#
# COMPACT_ATOMS: atom_id res chain seq x y z
N MET A 1 17.11 22.17 32.92
CA MET A 1 16.60 22.22 31.53
C MET A 1 16.87 20.87 30.90
N SER A 2 15.88 19.98 30.87
CA SER A 2 16.05 18.66 30.23
C SER A 2 16.10 18.85 28.72
N ASN A 3 17.23 18.51 28.12
CA ASN A 3 17.40 18.55 26.67
C ASN A 3 16.56 17.42 26.07
N ILE A 4 15.44 17.75 25.43
CA ILE A 4 14.61 16.76 24.73
C ILE A 4 15.37 16.39 23.45
N THR A 5 16.21 15.37 23.52
CA THR A 5 16.77 14.74 22.34
C THR A 5 15.62 14.07 21.60
N ARG A 6 15.15 14.68 20.52
CA ARG A 6 14.10 14.10 19.68
C ARG A 6 14.65 12.78 19.10
N PRO A 7 14.07 11.61 19.43
CA PRO A 7 14.57 10.35 18.91
C PRO A 7 14.42 10.35 17.39
N HIS A 8 15.52 10.07 16.69
CA HIS A 8 15.49 9.90 15.24
C HIS A 8 14.63 8.67 14.89
N PRO A 9 13.72 8.78 13.91
CA PRO A 9 12.90 7.64 13.52
C PRO A 9 13.80 6.52 12.97
N ARG A 10 13.52 5.28 13.35
CA ARG A 10 14.17 4.12 12.72
C ARG A 10 13.53 3.89 11.37
N ILE A 11 14.34 3.66 10.33
CA ILE A 11 13.85 3.49 8.95
C ILE A 11 14.00 2.04 8.54
N TYR A 12 12.92 1.45 8.01
CA TYR A 12 12.87 0.07 7.57
C TYR A 12 12.44 0.03 6.09
N PRO A 13 13.38 -0.24 5.16
CA PRO A 13 13.05 -0.30 3.74
C PRO A 13 12.26 -1.59 3.43
N GLY A 14 11.27 -1.46 2.56
CA GLY A 14 10.50 -2.56 2.00
C GLY A 14 10.20 -2.29 0.52
N THR A 15 9.80 -3.32 -0.22
CA THR A 15 9.56 -3.22 -1.68
C THR A 15 8.50 -2.17 -2.03
N PHE A 16 7.38 -2.18 -1.30
CA PHE A 16 6.25 -1.29 -1.58
C PHE A 16 6.18 -0.07 -0.65
N VAL A 17 6.91 -0.10 0.47
CA VAL A 17 6.86 0.95 1.48
C VAL A 17 8.17 1.00 2.24
N THR A 18 8.59 2.20 2.60
CA THR A 18 9.62 2.42 3.60
C THR A 18 8.93 2.82 4.90
N CYS A 19 8.98 1.96 5.91
CA CYS A 19 8.36 2.22 7.20
C CYS A 19 9.28 3.09 8.05
N SER A 20 8.78 4.25 8.49
CA SER A 20 9.43 5.04 9.52
C SER A 20 8.81 4.74 10.87
N ASP A 21 9.66 4.37 11.81
CA ASP A 21 9.26 4.01 13.15
C ASP A 21 9.64 5.13 14.13
N ASN A 22 8.67 6.00 14.38
CA ASN A 22 8.72 6.99 15.44
C ASN A 22 7.85 6.51 16.62
N PRO A 23 8.43 6.15 17.79
CA PRO A 23 7.68 5.64 18.94
C PRO A 23 6.53 6.56 19.40
N ASP A 24 6.68 7.87 19.24
CA ASP A 24 5.67 8.85 19.66
C ASP A 24 4.49 8.96 18.69
N ARG A 25 4.58 8.33 17.50
CA ARG A 25 3.59 8.44 16.42
C ARG A 25 3.13 7.09 15.86
N ARG A 26 3.54 5.95 16.44
CA ARG A 26 3.23 4.61 15.91
C ARG A 26 1.73 4.34 15.87
N LEU A 27 1.16 4.19 14.67
CA LEU A 27 -0.16 3.59 14.47
C LEU A 27 -0.09 2.07 14.26
N CYS A 28 1.00 1.61 13.64
CA CYS A 28 1.25 0.20 13.37
C CYS A 28 2.02 -0.42 14.56
N ARG A 29 1.31 -1.08 15.50
CA ARG A 29 1.94 -1.78 16.65
C ARG A 29 2.35 -3.21 16.27
N PRO A 30 3.52 -3.70 16.73
CA PRO A 30 3.83 -5.12 16.65
C PRO A 30 2.84 -5.94 17.51
N PRO A 31 2.50 -7.18 17.13
CA PRO A 31 1.87 -8.12 18.05
C PRO A 31 2.79 -8.34 19.27
N ALA A 32 2.18 -8.60 20.43
CA ALA A 32 2.80 -8.52 21.77
C ALA A 32 4.16 -9.21 21.91
N ASP A 33 4.44 -10.24 21.11
CA ASP A 33 5.67 -11.05 21.19
C ASP A 33 6.83 -10.53 20.31
N SER A 34 6.68 -9.38 19.62
CA SER A 34 7.65 -8.87 18.63
C SER A 34 8.01 -7.39 18.84
N ALA A 35 8.25 -7.00 20.10
CA ALA A 35 8.35 -5.60 20.54
C ALA A 35 9.46 -4.73 19.91
N GLN A 36 10.35 -5.28 19.08
CA GLN A 36 11.59 -4.60 18.67
C GLN A 36 11.57 -4.03 17.24
N ALA A 37 10.61 -4.41 16.39
CA ALA A 37 10.47 -3.87 15.04
C ALA A 37 9.00 -3.75 14.61
N PRO A 38 8.64 -2.79 13.74
CA PRO A 38 7.32 -2.78 13.12
C PRO A 38 7.14 -4.04 12.27
N ALA A 39 5.96 -4.66 12.35
CA ALA A 39 5.59 -5.75 11.47
C ALA A 39 5.37 -5.22 10.05
N LEU A 40 6.38 -5.33 9.20
CA LEU A 40 6.38 -4.79 7.84
C LEU A 40 5.27 -5.38 6.97
N ASN A 41 4.89 -6.63 7.23
CA ASN A 41 3.82 -7.34 6.53
C ASN A 41 2.41 -6.92 6.98
N SER A 42 2.25 -6.42 8.21
CA SER A 42 0.95 -5.95 8.73
C SER A 42 0.77 -4.44 8.55
N CYS A 43 1.85 -3.72 8.26
CA CYS A 43 1.82 -2.32 7.87
C CYS A 43 1.10 -2.19 6.52
N GLN A 44 -0.19 -1.87 6.55
CA GLN A 44 -0.95 -1.59 5.34
C GLN A 44 -0.50 -0.23 4.79
N PRO A 45 0.21 -0.18 3.65
CA PRO A 45 0.85 1.06 3.20
C PRO A 45 -0.17 2.16 2.89
N LEU A 46 -1.38 1.77 2.48
CA LEU A 46 -2.48 2.69 2.19
C LEU A 46 -3.27 3.14 3.43
N ALA A 47 -3.01 2.55 4.60
CA ALA A 47 -3.73 2.85 5.84
C ALA A 47 -2.83 3.40 6.97
N CYS A 48 -1.49 3.26 6.88
CA CYS A 48 -0.57 3.71 7.93
C CYS A 48 0.05 5.08 7.58
N ASN A 49 -0.20 6.10 8.41
CA ASN A 49 0.30 7.48 8.22
C ASN A 49 1.82 7.67 8.42
N ASN A 50 2.57 6.64 8.85
CA ASN A 50 4.03 6.71 9.04
C ASN A 50 4.83 6.05 7.90
N ALA A 51 4.16 5.78 6.77
CA ALA A 51 4.78 5.25 5.57
C ALA A 51 5.46 6.39 4.78
N ALA A 52 6.74 6.21 4.46
CA ALA A 52 7.42 6.99 3.44
C ALA A 52 7.49 6.16 2.15
N PHE A 53 7.31 6.81 1.01
CA PHE A 53 7.39 6.15 -0.30
C PHE A 53 8.52 6.79 -1.09
N THR A 54 9.62 6.05 -1.20
CA THR A 54 10.72 6.41 -2.10
C THR A 54 10.28 6.27 -3.56
N GLU A 55 11.10 6.76 -4.49
CA GLU A 55 10.83 6.56 -5.91
C GLU A 55 10.82 5.07 -6.28
N ASP A 56 11.70 4.27 -5.67
CA ASP A 56 11.72 2.81 -5.86
C ASP A 56 10.42 2.16 -5.35
N ASN A 57 9.85 2.64 -4.23
CA ASN A 57 8.56 2.17 -3.76
C ASN A 57 7.45 2.51 -4.77
N ARG A 58 7.47 3.72 -5.33
CA ARG A 58 6.50 4.13 -6.36
C ARG A 58 6.67 3.32 -7.64
N ALA A 59 7.89 3.01 -8.06
CA ALA A 59 8.17 2.15 -9.21
C ALA A 59 7.62 0.73 -9.01
N ALA A 60 7.78 0.16 -7.81
CA ALA A 60 7.20 -1.15 -7.48
C ALA A 60 5.67 -1.14 -7.55
N TRP A 61 5.02 -0.07 -7.06
CA TRP A 61 3.56 0.09 -7.19
C TRP A 61 3.11 0.25 -8.64
N ARG A 62 3.83 1.03 -9.46
CA ARG A 62 3.57 1.18 -10.90
C ARG A 62 3.67 -0.17 -11.62
N HIS A 63 4.69 -0.97 -11.30
CA HIS A 63 4.84 -2.32 -11.84
C HIS A 63 3.67 -3.22 -11.44
N ARG A 64 3.26 -3.19 -10.16
CA ARG A 64 2.12 -3.97 -9.67
C ARG A 64 0.81 -3.56 -10.36
N LEU A 65 0.60 -2.27 -10.59
CA LEU A 65 -0.56 -1.75 -11.30
C LEU A 65 -0.63 -2.31 -12.72
N ALA A 66 0.48 -2.25 -13.47
CA ALA A 66 0.55 -2.79 -14.82
C ALA A 66 0.25 -4.30 -14.88
N LEU A 67 0.71 -5.07 -13.90
CA LEU A 67 0.38 -6.51 -13.81
C LEU A 67 -1.12 -6.75 -13.59
N LEU A 68 -1.78 -5.93 -12.77
CA LEU A 68 -3.22 -6.03 -12.54
C LEU A 68 -4.01 -5.65 -13.80
N ASP A 69 -3.60 -4.60 -14.51
CA ASP A 69 -4.22 -4.20 -15.78
C ASP A 69 -4.13 -5.33 -16.83
N VAL A 70 -2.96 -5.97 -16.96
CA VAL A 70 -2.79 -7.13 -17.85
C VAL A 70 -3.67 -8.30 -17.44
N GLN A 71 -3.80 -8.59 -16.14
CA GLN A 71 -4.67 -9.66 -15.65
C GLN A 71 -6.15 -9.38 -15.93
N LEU A 72 -6.60 -8.15 -15.73
CA LEU A 72 -7.97 -7.72 -15.98
C LEU A 72 -8.31 -7.70 -17.47
N ALA A 73 -7.34 -7.36 -18.33
CA ALA A 73 -7.51 -7.37 -19.79
C ALA A 73 -7.66 -8.78 -20.38
N ARG A 74 -7.12 -9.81 -19.72
CA ARG A 74 -7.30 -11.23 -20.09
C ARG A 74 -8.62 -11.81 -19.58
N GLY A 75 -9.62 -10.95 -19.33
CA GLY A 75 -10.75 -11.13 -18.42
C GLY A 75 -11.73 -12.27 -18.71
N ASP A 76 -11.64 -12.92 -19.86
CA ASP A 76 -12.59 -13.94 -20.35
C ASP A 76 -12.65 -15.21 -19.46
N ILE A 77 -11.72 -15.34 -18.50
CA ILE A 77 -11.51 -16.55 -17.68
C ILE A 77 -11.71 -16.27 -16.17
N LEU A 78 -11.99 -15.02 -15.76
CA LEU A 78 -12.10 -14.67 -14.34
C LEU A 78 -13.53 -14.80 -13.82
N ALA A 79 -13.70 -15.54 -12.73
CA ALA A 79 -14.97 -15.54 -11.98
C ALA A 79 -15.33 -14.09 -11.55
N PRO A 80 -16.62 -13.70 -11.58
CA PRO A 80 -17.03 -12.31 -11.32
C PRO A 80 -16.47 -11.71 -10.03
N LEU A 81 -16.55 -12.44 -8.91
CA LEU A 81 -16.01 -11.99 -7.63
C LEU A 81 -14.49 -11.76 -7.65
N VAL A 82 -13.75 -12.55 -8.44
CA VAL A 82 -12.30 -12.39 -8.58
C VAL A 82 -12.00 -11.14 -9.38
N ARG A 83 -12.74 -10.91 -10.48
CA ARG A 83 -12.61 -9.69 -11.28
C ARG A 83 -12.88 -8.45 -10.44
N ASP A 84 -13.96 -8.41 -9.67
CA ASP A 84 -14.32 -7.26 -8.83
C ASP A 84 -13.24 -6.95 -7.78
N ARG A 85 -12.67 -7.99 -7.16
CA ARG A 85 -11.57 -7.81 -6.18
C ARG A 85 -10.32 -7.25 -6.84
N LEU A 86 -9.99 -7.70 -8.06
CA LEU A 86 -8.83 -7.21 -8.81
C LEU A 86 -9.05 -5.77 -9.28
N VAL A 87 -10.25 -5.42 -9.76
CA VAL A 87 -10.62 -4.04 -10.12
C VAL A 87 -10.47 -3.13 -8.91
N ARG A 88 -11.10 -3.47 -7.77
CA ARG A 88 -11.00 -2.66 -6.55
C ARG A 88 -9.54 -2.46 -6.12
N ARG A 89 -8.74 -3.53 -6.16
CA ARG A 89 -7.32 -3.44 -5.77
C ARG A 89 -6.51 -2.56 -6.72
N ARG A 90 -6.78 -2.67 -8.02
CA ARG A 90 -6.17 -1.85 -9.07
C ARG A 90 -6.51 -0.38 -8.86
N ASP A 91 -7.77 -0.06 -8.58
CA ASP A 91 -8.24 1.30 -8.35
C ASP A 91 -7.67 1.93 -7.07
N GLU A 92 -7.55 1.14 -5.98
CA GLU A 92 -6.84 1.56 -4.76
C GLU A 92 -5.40 1.99 -5.06
N ILE A 93 -4.68 1.21 -5.89
CA ILE A 93 -3.28 1.49 -6.26
C ILE A 93 -3.20 2.71 -7.21
N ALA A 94 -4.12 2.81 -8.19
CA ALA A 94 -4.17 3.94 -9.10
C ALA A 94 -4.41 5.26 -8.36
N SER A 95 -5.41 5.28 -7.46
CA SER A 95 -5.72 6.42 -6.60
C SER A 95 -4.51 6.82 -5.74
N PHE A 96 -3.85 5.84 -5.11
CA PHE A 96 -2.63 6.08 -4.34
C PHE A 96 -1.50 6.70 -5.16
N LEU A 97 -1.31 6.26 -6.40
CA LEU A 97 -0.30 6.80 -7.31
C LEU A 97 -0.70 8.16 -7.91
N GLY A 98 -1.92 8.65 -7.63
CA GLY A 98 -2.47 9.88 -8.20
C GLY A 98 -2.91 9.72 -9.66
N TYR A 99 -3.10 8.49 -10.13
CA TYR A 99 -3.65 8.23 -11.45
C TYR A 99 -5.18 8.37 -11.44
N PRO A 100 -5.77 8.93 -12.50
CA PRO A 100 -7.21 8.91 -12.66
C PRO A 100 -7.68 7.46 -12.80
N THR A 101 -8.58 7.05 -11.91
CA THR A 101 -9.30 5.79 -12.06
C THR A 101 -10.13 5.87 -13.34
N PRO A 102 -10.07 4.90 -14.26
CA PRO A 102 -10.99 4.89 -15.39
C PRO A 102 -12.42 4.76 -14.87
N ALA A 103 -13.33 5.46 -15.56
CA ALA A 103 -14.74 5.43 -15.23
C ALA A 103 -15.23 3.98 -15.20
N PRO A 104 -16.15 3.62 -14.28
CA PRO A 104 -16.72 2.29 -14.27
C PRO A 104 -17.40 2.01 -15.61
N ASP A 105 -16.96 0.95 -16.30
CA ASP A 105 -17.70 0.41 -17.44
C ASP A 105 -19.10 0.05 -16.93
N GLN A 106 -20.13 0.64 -17.54
CA GLN A 106 -21.55 0.38 -17.28
C GLN A 106 -21.94 -1.04 -17.74
N GLN A 107 -21.39 -2.07 -17.09
CA GLN A 107 -21.82 -3.46 -17.28
C GLN A 107 -22.90 -3.80 -16.25
N ALA A 108 -24.05 -3.14 -16.38
CA ALA A 108 -25.31 -3.54 -15.77
C ALA A 108 -26.49 -2.88 -16.51
N ARG A 109 -26.62 -3.16 -17.80
CA ARG A 109 -27.87 -2.99 -18.55
C ARG A 109 -28.00 -4.13 -19.55
N THR A 110 -28.64 -5.21 -19.10
CA THR A 110 -29.62 -6.03 -19.82
C THR A 110 -30.22 -7.00 -18.83
#